data_AF-A0A8H8ZBS4-F1
#
_entry.id   AF-A0A8H8ZBS4-F1
#
_cell.length_a   1.000
_cell.length_b   1.000
_cell.length_c   1.000
_cell.angle_alpha   90.00
_cell.angle_beta   90.00
_cell.angle_gamma   90.00
#
_symmetry.space_group_name_H-M   'P 1'
#
loop_
_entity.id
_entity.type
_entity.pdbx_description
1 polymer ?
#
loop_
_entity_poly.entity_id
_entity_poly.type
_entity_poly.pdbx_seq_one_letter_code
_entity_poly.pdbx_strand_id
1 'polypeptide(L)'
;MSKTKSGRHRLSKTDKRLLAALIAAGYEERTARDLIQKHVYTLTQADLRHLVSEISNGVGQSQAYDAIYQARRIRLARKFLNGKKPEEGLNAWKGDLP
;
A
#
# COMPACT_ATOMS: atom_id res chain seq x y z
N MET A 1 3.50 -5.59 -29.32
CA MET A 1 3.74 -6.33 -28.05
C MET A 1 5.10 -5.93 -27.50
N SER A 2 5.15 -4.96 -26.57
CA SER A 2 6.41 -4.55 -25.93
C SER A 2 6.47 -5.08 -24.50
N LYS A 3 7.17 -6.19 -24.32
CA LYS A 3 7.64 -6.67 -23.00
C LYS A 3 8.90 -5.89 -22.65
N THR A 4 8.77 -4.84 -21.84
CA THR A 4 9.91 -4.22 -21.16
C THR A 4 9.79 -4.45 -19.66
N LYS A 5 10.59 -5.43 -19.20
CA LYS A 5 11.11 -5.62 -17.84
C LYS A 5 10.21 -5.09 -16.72
N SER A 6 9.48 -5.98 -16.05
CA SER A 6 9.03 -5.76 -14.67
C SER A 6 10.28 -5.60 -13.79
N GLY A 7 10.83 -4.38 -13.78
CA GLY A 7 11.85 -3.96 -12.85
C GLY A 7 11.21 -4.08 -11.48
N ARG A 8 11.46 -5.21 -10.82
CA ARG A 8 10.91 -5.58 -9.52
C ARG A 8 11.07 -4.36 -8.60
N HIS A 9 9.98 -3.64 -8.33
CA HIS A 9 9.98 -2.35 -7.65
C HIS A 9 10.81 -2.47 -6.37
N ARG A 10 11.91 -1.71 -6.28
CA ARG A 10 12.87 -1.86 -5.19
C ARG A 10 12.22 -1.31 -3.92
N LEU A 11 11.71 -2.21 -3.07
CA LEU A 11 11.01 -1.83 -1.85
C LEU A 11 11.88 -0.94 -0.96
N SER A 12 11.27 0.13 -0.43
CA SER A 12 11.90 0.97 0.59
C SER A 12 12.22 0.16 1.85
N LYS A 13 13.07 0.70 2.73
CA LYS A 13 13.39 0.05 4.02
C LYS A 13 12.13 -0.24 4.84
N THR A 14 11.17 0.68 4.82
CA THR A 14 9.88 0.55 5.52
C THR A 14 9.00 -0.51 4.88
N ASP A 15 8.95 -0.55 3.54
CA ASP A 15 8.15 -1.57 2.84
C ASP A 15 8.73 -2.97 2.99
N LYS A 16 10.05 -3.11 3.15
CA LYS A 16 10.68 -4.39 3.49
C LYS A 16 10.24 -4.90 4.86
N ARG A 17 10.11 -4.01 5.85
CA ARG A 17 9.59 -4.36 7.19
C ARG A 17 8.12 -4.76 7.10
N LEU A 18 7.32 -4.02 6.33
CA LEU A 18 5.91 -4.34 6.10
C LEU A 18 5.74 -5.68 5.36
N LEU A 19 6.59 -5.95 4.37
CA LEU A 19 6.63 -7.23 3.66
C LEU A 19 6.94 -8.38 4.62
N ALA A 20 7.97 -8.23 5.47
CA ALA A 20 8.33 -9.25 6.46
C ALA A 20 7.19 -9.51 7.45
N ALA A 21 6.48 -8.47 7.89
CA ALA A 21 5.34 -8.61 8.78
C ALA A 21 4.15 -9.35 8.12
N LEU A 22 3.87 -9.06 6.85
CA LEU A 22 2.84 -9.79 6.08
C LEU A 22 3.23 -11.26 5.90
N ILE A 23 4.50 -11.56 5.61
CA ILE A 23 4.97 -12.94 5.52
C ILE A 23 4.85 -13.66 6.87
N ALA A 24 5.22 -13.00 7.97
CA ALA A 24 5.07 -13.55 9.31
C ALA A 24 3.60 -13.79 9.71
N ALA A 25 2.67 -13.01 9.15
CA ALA A 25 1.24 -13.21 9.31
C ALA A 25 0.66 -14.33 8.43
N GLY A 26 1.47 -14.97 7.58
CA GLY A 26 1.07 -16.12 6.75
C GLY A 26 0.70 -15.78 5.30
N TYR A 27 0.95 -14.55 4.84
CA TYR A 27 0.78 -14.22 3.41
C TYR A 27 2.00 -14.68 2.61
N GLU A 28 1.77 -15.34 1.47
CA GLU A 28 2.87 -15.65 0.54
C GLU A 28 3.61 -14.38 0.10
N GLU A 29 4.93 -14.45 -0.08
CA GLU A 29 5.77 -13.30 -0.44
C GLU A 29 5.25 -12.57 -1.70
N ARG A 30 4.78 -13.31 -2.70
CA ARG A 30 4.21 -12.73 -3.92
C ARG A 30 2.93 -11.94 -3.62
N THR A 31 2.03 -12.51 -2.81
CA THR A 31 0.78 -11.88 -2.39
C THR A 31 1.03 -10.68 -1.51
N ALA A 32 1.96 -10.78 -0.55
CA ALA A 32 2.35 -9.68 0.33
C ALA A 32 2.94 -8.49 -0.46
N ARG A 33 3.76 -8.77 -1.50
CA ARG A 33 4.24 -7.72 -2.41
C ARG A 33 3.12 -7.07 -3.21
N ASP A 34 2.18 -7.87 -3.72
CA ASP A 34 1.02 -7.36 -4.46
C ASP A 34 0.12 -6.49 -3.57
N LEU A 35 -0.10 -6.88 -2.32
CA LEU A 35 -0.80 -6.08 -1.32
C LEU A 35 -0.12 -4.73 -1.08
N ILE A 36 1.21 -4.70 -0.94
CA ILE A 36 1.95 -3.43 -0.79
C ILE A 36 1.79 -2.59 -2.06
N GLN A 37 1.95 -3.17 -3.25
CA GLN A 37 1.82 -2.43 -4.50
C GLN A 37 0.43 -1.80 -4.64
N LYS A 38 -0.63 -2.58 -4.41
CA LYS A 38 -2.02 -2.12 -4.56
C LYS A 38 -2.42 -1.14 -3.45
N HIS A 39 -2.12 -1.43 -2.19
CA HIS A 39 -2.59 -0.62 -1.08
C HIS A 39 -1.68 0.54 -0.70
N VAL A 40 -0.40 0.53 -1.08
CA VAL A 40 0.50 1.66 -0.81
C VAL A 40 0.66 2.52 -2.07
N TYR A 41 0.94 1.91 -3.22
CA TYR A 41 1.37 2.65 -4.42
C TYR A 41 0.26 2.98 -5.42
N THR A 42 -0.90 2.32 -5.37
CA THR A 42 -2.05 2.69 -6.21
C THR A 42 -2.92 3.76 -5.53
N LEU A 43 -2.58 5.03 -5.73
CA LEU A 43 -3.34 6.15 -5.18
C LEU A 43 -4.79 6.15 -5.69
N THR A 44 -5.74 6.37 -4.78
CA THR A 44 -7.16 6.55 -5.12
C THR A 44 -7.43 8.00 -5.49
N GLN A 45 -8.58 8.26 -6.12
CA GLN A 45 -9.02 9.62 -6.41
C GLN A 45 -9.16 10.46 -5.12
N ALA A 46 -9.55 9.84 -4.00
CA ALA A 46 -9.63 10.52 -2.71
C ALA A 46 -8.25 10.95 -2.20
N ASP A 47 -7.23 10.10 -2.36
CA ASP A 47 -5.85 10.46 -1.98
C ASP A 47 -5.33 11.60 -2.85
N LEU A 48 -5.64 11.60 -4.15
CA LEU A 48 -5.25 12.69 -5.05
C LEU A 48 -5.93 14.00 -4.69
N ARG A 49 -7.22 13.98 -4.35
CA ARG A 49 -7.92 15.18 -3.86
C ARG A 49 -7.29 15.71 -2.57
N HIS A 50 -6.97 14.82 -1.64
CA HIS A 50 -6.29 15.19 -0.39
C HIS A 50 -4.91 15.78 -0.66
N LEU A 51 -4.12 15.16 -1.54
CA LEU A 51 -2.81 15.65 -1.94
C LEU A 51 -2.89 17.09 -2.50
N VAL A 52 -3.82 17.33 -3.43
CA VAL A 52 -4.01 18.67 -4.02
C VAL A 52 -4.37 19.67 -2.93
N SER A 53 -5.27 19.32 -2.01
CA SER A 53 -5.64 20.19 -0.89
C SER A 53 -4.44 20.53 0.01
N GLU A 54 -3.62 19.55 0.39
CA GLU A 54 -2.44 19.77 1.23
C GLU A 54 -1.44 20.70 0.56
N ILE A 55 -1.19 20.50 -0.74
CA ILE A 55 -0.29 21.34 -1.52
C ILE A 55 -0.83 22.78 -1.63
N SER A 56 -2.13 22.94 -1.87
CA SER A 56 -2.78 24.25 -1.88
C SER A 56 -2.73 24.97 -0.53
N ASN A 57 -2.69 24.21 0.57
CA ASN A 57 -2.52 24.74 1.93
C ASN A 57 -1.05 25.03 2.31
N GLY A 58 -0.12 24.93 1.35
CA GLY A 58 1.28 25.29 1.55
C GLY A 58 2.18 24.14 2.02
N VAL A 59 1.67 22.91 2.09
CA VAL A 59 2.51 21.73 2.37
C VAL A 59 3.36 21.43 1.14
N GLY A 60 4.67 21.27 1.35
CA GLY A 60 5.58 20.91 0.26
C GLY A 60 5.17 19.60 -0.42
N GLN A 61 5.26 19.54 -1.75
CA GLN A 61 4.80 18.39 -2.54
C GLN A 61 5.38 17.06 -2.03
N SER A 62 6.68 16.99 -1.77
CA SER A 62 7.32 15.76 -1.23
C SER A 62 6.71 15.34 0.11
N GLN A 63 6.51 16.30 1.02
CA GLN A 63 5.95 16.05 2.34
C GLN A 63 4.50 15.55 2.25
N ALA A 64 3.70 16.12 1.35
CA ALA A 64 2.31 15.71 1.13
C ALA A 64 2.23 14.28 0.57
N TYR A 65 3.08 13.92 -0.40
CA TYR A 65 3.18 12.55 -0.90
C TYR A 65 3.66 11.56 0.17
N ASP A 66 4.69 11.91 0.93
CA ASP A 66 5.23 11.07 1.99
C ASP A 66 4.15 10.77 3.05
N ALA A 67 3.40 11.79 3.48
CA ALA A 67 2.29 11.62 4.42
C ALA A 67 1.22 10.64 3.92
N ILE A 68 0.83 10.74 2.64
CA ILE A 68 -0.13 9.82 2.01
C ILE A 68 0.41 8.38 2.00
N TYR A 69 1.65 8.18 1.57
CA TYR A 69 2.23 6.84 1.53
C TYR A 69 2.39 6.25 2.94
N GLN A 70 2.73 7.04 3.95
CA GLN A 70 2.75 6.58 5.35
C GLN A 70 1.35 6.19 5.84
N ALA A 71 0.34 7.02 5.62
CA ALA A 71 -1.04 6.72 6.03
C ALA A 71 -1.55 5.42 5.37
N ARG A 72 -1.21 5.20 4.10
CA ARG A 72 -1.57 3.99 3.36
C ARG A 72 -0.87 2.73 3.89
N ARG A 73 0.40 2.81 4.27
CA ARG A 73 1.12 1.71 4.97
C ARG A 73 0.45 1.34 6.28
N ILE A 74 0.08 2.34 7.08
CA ILE A 74 -0.62 2.13 8.35
C ILE A 74 -1.98 1.47 8.12
N ARG A 75 -2.72 1.92 7.09
CA ARG A 75 -4.02 1.32 6.71
C ARG A 75 -3.88 -0.14 6.28
N LEU A 76 -2.86 -0.46 5.46
CA LEU A 76 -2.56 -1.84 5.07
C LEU A 76 -2.23 -2.69 6.31
N ALA A 77 -1.33 -2.23 7.17
CA ALA A 77 -0.96 -2.95 8.39
C ALA A 77 -2.19 -3.22 9.28
N ARG A 78 -3.06 -2.22 9.49
CA ARG A 78 -4.30 -2.41 10.26
C ARG A 78 -5.27 -3.40 9.62
N LYS A 79 -5.40 -3.40 8.29
CA LYS A 79 -6.33 -4.30 7.58
C LYS A 79 -5.85 -5.75 7.58
N PHE A 80 -4.54 -5.98 7.42
CA PHE A 80 -3.98 -7.32 7.15
C PHE A 80 -3.09 -7.88 8.28
N LEU A 81 -2.72 -7.10 9.31
CA LEU A 81 -1.86 -7.56 10.42
C LEU A 81 -2.54 -7.53 11.80
N ASN A 82 -3.78 -7.05 11.93
CA ASN A 82 -4.52 -7.01 13.21
C ASN A 82 -5.07 -8.39 13.67
N GLY A 83 -4.32 -9.47 13.44
CA GLY A 83 -4.67 -10.82 13.96
C GLY A 83 -5.81 -11.54 13.24
N LYS A 84 -6.30 -11.02 12.10
CA LYS A 84 -7.23 -11.75 11.23
C LYS A 84 -6.47 -12.80 10.42
N LYS A 85 -7.10 -13.95 10.17
CA LYS A 85 -6.50 -14.98 9.31
C LYS A 85 -6.25 -14.40 7.91
N PRO A 86 -5.17 -14.80 7.19
CA PRO A 86 -4.85 -14.27 5.87
C PRO A 86 -6.04 -14.25 4.89
N GLU A 87 -6.83 -15.32 4.94
CA GLU A 87 -8.05 -15.53 4.16
C GLU A 87 -9.13 -14.47 4.43
N GLU A 88 -9.30 -14.03 5.68
CA GLU A 88 -10.28 -13.00 6.05
C GLU A 88 -9.87 -11.62 5.54
N GLY A 89 -8.56 -11.30 5.56
CA GLY A 89 -8.04 -10.08 4.97
C GLY A 89 -8.23 -10.05 3.44
N LEU A 90 -8.04 -11.19 2.77
CA LEU A 90 -8.26 -11.36 1.33
C LEU A 90 -9.76 -11.32 0.96
N ASN A 91 -10.64 -11.90 1.77
CA ASN A 91 -12.08 -11.87 1.53
C ASN A 91 -12.68 -10.46 1.77
N ALA A 92 -12.18 -9.73 2.77
CA ALA A 92 -12.49 -8.31 2.95
C ALA A 92 -11.98 -7.40 1.81
N TRP A 93 -11.21 -7.94 0.86
CA TRP A 93 -10.84 -7.25 -0.38
C TRP A 93 -11.82 -7.55 -1.52
N LYS A 94 -12.38 -8.76 -1.62
CA LYS A 94 -13.36 -9.10 -2.67
C LYS A 94 -14.66 -8.31 -2.59
N GLY A 95 -15.05 -7.83 -1.41
CA GLY A 95 -16.29 -7.06 -1.19
C GLY A 95 -16.18 -5.55 -1.36
N ASP A 96 -14.97 -4.99 -1.50
CA ASP A 96 -14.71 -3.54 -1.53
C ASP A 96 -14.43 -3.01 -2.96
N LEU A 97 -14.74 -3.79 -4.00
CA LEU A 97 -14.64 -3.33 -5.40
C LEU A 97 -15.96 -2.64 -5.81
N PRO A 98 -15.92 -1.39 -6.30
CA PRO A 98 -17.05 -0.83 -7.04
C PRO A 98 -17.30 -1.59 -8.35
#